data_AF-A0A329M2T6-F1
#
_entry.id   AF-A0A329M2T6-F1
#
_cell.length_a   1.000
_cell.length_b   1.000
_cell.length_c   1.000
_cell.angle_alpha   90.00
_cell.angle_beta   90.00
_cell.angle_gamma   90.00
#
_symmetry.space_group_name_H-M   'P 1'
#
loop_
_entity.id
_entity.type
_entity.pdbx_description
1 polymer ?
#
loop_
_entity_poly.entity_id
_entity_poly.type
_entity_poly.pdbx_seq_one_letter_code
_entity_poly.pdbx_strand_id
1 'polypeptide(L)'
;MNHREHNPARQAATVFMLLLFILGYCVANNLAKASMDEAGFIAAIRADGMAGADHDLIANGRWVCDQFLDSDWNYDQLAAKFRETNQVDVPQSLRFVADSVKFLCPQYAPREHAPAGGEMHPGSVV
;
A
#
# COMPACT_ATOMS: atom_id res chain seq x y z
N MET A 1 -2.18 58.58 -0.38
CA MET A 1 -1.93 57.39 -1.22
C MET A 1 -0.53 56.88 -0.88
N ASN A 2 -0.40 55.82 -0.08
CA ASN A 2 0.90 55.23 0.25
C ASN A 2 1.01 53.85 -0.39
N HIS A 3 2.01 53.71 -1.25
CA HIS A 3 2.35 52.50 -1.99
C HIS A 3 2.67 51.36 -1.01
N ARG A 4 1.91 50.25 -1.09
CA ARG A 4 2.33 48.97 -0.52
C ARG A 4 3.50 48.45 -1.36
N GLU A 5 4.71 48.57 -0.85
CA GLU A 5 5.88 47.83 -1.35
C GLU A 5 5.58 46.34 -1.26
N HIS A 6 5.35 45.73 -2.43
CA HIS A 6 5.39 44.28 -2.57
C HIS A 6 6.84 43.87 -2.39
N ASN A 7 7.19 43.35 -1.21
CA ASN A 7 8.53 42.84 -0.94
C ASN A 7 8.64 41.43 -1.57
N PRO A 8 9.30 41.27 -2.73
CA PRO A 8 9.29 40.03 -3.50
C PRO A 8 9.94 38.88 -2.73
N ALA A 9 10.83 39.19 -1.77
CA ALA A 9 11.47 38.20 -0.90
C ALA A 9 10.47 37.49 0.03
N ARG A 10 9.45 38.20 0.53
CA ARG A 10 8.37 37.60 1.34
C ARG A 10 7.47 36.70 0.51
N GLN A 11 7.17 37.09 -0.73
CA GLN A 11 6.38 36.26 -1.64
C GLN A 11 7.12 34.97 -2.02
N ALA A 12 8.41 35.06 -2.37
CA ALA A 12 9.22 33.89 -2.71
C ALA A 12 9.35 32.90 -1.54
N ALA A 13 9.57 33.39 -0.32
CA ALA A 13 9.66 32.53 0.88
C ALA A 13 8.35 31.81 1.20
N THR A 14 7.21 32.47 0.96
CA THR A 14 5.88 31.88 1.22
C THR A 14 5.57 30.77 0.20
N VAL A 15 5.92 30.98 -1.07
CA VAL A 15 5.76 29.96 -2.12
C VAL A 15 6.68 28.76 -1.87
N PHE A 16 7.92 28.99 -1.43
CA PHE A 16 8.88 27.92 -1.14
C PHE A 16 8.44 27.05 0.04
N MET A 17 7.91 27.65 1.11
CA MET A 17 7.30 26.92 2.24
C MET A 17 6.10 26.06 1.79
N LEU A 18 5.24 26.61 0.92
CA LEU A 18 4.08 25.89 0.41
C LEU A 18 4.49 24.70 -0.48
N LEU A 19 5.51 24.87 -1.32
CA LEU A 19 6.07 23.81 -2.15
C LEU A 19 6.67 22.67 -1.31
N LEU A 20 7.41 22.99 -0.23
CA LEU A 20 7.92 21.98 0.69
C LEU A 20 6.80 21.21 1.40
N PHE A 21 5.71 21.89 1.75
CA PHE A 21 4.53 21.27 2.35
C PHE A 21 3.83 20.31 1.37
N ILE A 22 3.70 20.72 0.10
CA ILE A 22 3.13 19.88 -0.97
C ILE A 22 4.03 18.67 -1.25
N LEU A 23 5.35 18.86 -1.36
CA LEU A 23 6.31 17.78 -1.55
C LEU A 23 6.28 16.78 -0.38
N GLY A 24 6.21 17.27 0.87
CA GLY A 24 6.03 16.44 2.06
C GLY A 24 4.72 15.64 2.03
N TYR A 25 3.61 16.27 1.62
CA TYR A 25 2.31 15.61 1.47
C TYR A 25 2.31 14.54 0.36
N CYS A 26 2.94 14.81 -0.78
CA CYS A 26 3.05 13.88 -1.89
C CYS A 26 3.91 12.65 -1.52
N VAL A 27 4.99 12.84 -0.74
CA VAL A 27 5.82 11.72 -0.27
C VAL A 27 5.09 10.92 0.82
N ALA A 28 4.42 11.59 1.77
CA ALA A 28 3.64 10.93 2.82
C ALA A 28 2.47 10.10 2.27
N ASN A 29 1.76 10.57 1.23
CA ASN A 29 0.66 9.82 0.63
C ASN A 29 1.12 8.57 -0.14
N ASN A 30 2.35 8.54 -0.66
CA ASN A 30 2.92 7.35 -1.27
C ASN A 30 3.46 6.36 -0.23
N LEU A 31 4.04 6.86 0.87
CA LEU A 31 4.47 6.02 2.00
C LEU A 31 3.30 5.43 2.80
N ALA A 32 2.22 6.19 3.02
CA ALA A 32 1.05 5.76 3.77
C ALA A 32 0.31 4.58 3.12
N LYS A 33 0.35 4.49 1.78
CA LYS A 33 -0.35 3.44 1.03
C LYS A 33 0.36 2.09 1.10
N ALA A 34 1.69 2.08 1.14
CA ALA A 34 2.46 0.84 1.35
C ALA A 34 2.40 0.40 2.83
N SER A 35 2.43 1.35 3.78
CA SER A 35 2.42 1.03 5.21
C SER A 35 1.05 0.58 5.76
N MET A 36 -0.07 1.00 5.16
CA MET A 36 -1.39 0.60 5.66
C MET A 36 -1.68 -0.89 5.44
N ASP A 37 -1.28 -1.48 4.32
CA ASP A 37 -1.69 -2.86 4.05
C ASP A 37 -0.76 -3.93 4.68
N GLU A 38 0.54 -3.66 4.85
CA GLU A 38 1.42 -4.54 5.64
C GLU A 38 1.05 -4.52 7.14
N ALA A 39 0.77 -3.32 7.70
CA ALA A 39 0.33 -3.21 9.09
C ALA A 39 -1.06 -3.84 9.31
N GLY A 40 -1.99 -3.66 8.36
CA GLY A 40 -3.31 -4.30 8.38
C GLY A 40 -3.24 -5.81 8.30
N PHE A 41 -2.34 -6.35 7.46
CA PHE A 41 -2.05 -7.78 7.39
C PHE A 41 -1.50 -8.32 8.71
N ILE A 42 -0.45 -7.70 9.27
CA ILE A 42 0.10 -8.13 10.56
C ILE A 42 -0.97 -8.09 11.66
N ALA A 43 -1.77 -7.03 11.73
CA ALA A 43 -2.86 -6.95 12.71
C ALA A 43 -3.90 -8.07 12.55
N ALA A 44 -4.29 -8.43 11.31
CA ALA A 44 -5.22 -9.52 11.05
C ALA A 44 -4.65 -10.88 11.48
N ILE A 45 -3.43 -11.20 11.05
CA ILE A 45 -2.76 -12.46 11.38
C ILE A 45 -2.51 -12.61 12.89
N ARG A 46 -2.21 -11.51 13.59
CA ARG A 46 -2.07 -11.49 15.05
C ARG A 46 -3.40 -11.68 15.78
N ALA A 47 -4.49 -11.13 15.26
CA ALA A 47 -5.83 -11.35 15.81
C ALA A 47 -6.25 -12.83 15.70
N ASP A 48 -5.78 -13.52 14.66
CA ASP A 48 -5.96 -14.97 14.46
C ASP A 48 -4.94 -15.84 15.24
N GLY A 49 -4.15 -15.22 16.12
CA GLY A 49 -3.28 -15.91 17.07
C GLY A 49 -2.01 -16.51 16.46
N MET A 50 -1.60 -16.08 15.27
CA MET A 50 -0.37 -16.56 14.66
C MET A 50 0.89 -15.92 15.28
N ALA A 51 1.79 -16.80 15.73
CA ALA A 51 3.12 -16.44 16.19
C ALA A 51 4.10 -16.31 15.02
N GLY A 52 5.23 -15.63 15.25
CA GLY A 52 6.25 -15.35 14.23
C GLY A 52 6.72 -13.90 14.29
N ALA A 53 7.85 -13.60 13.67
CA ALA A 53 8.30 -12.22 13.53
C ALA A 53 7.57 -11.55 12.35
N ASP A 54 7.31 -10.25 12.44
CA ASP A 54 6.52 -9.54 11.42
C ASP A 54 7.16 -9.65 10.02
N HIS A 55 8.50 -9.62 9.95
CA HIS A 55 9.22 -9.77 8.68
C HIS A 55 9.01 -11.16 8.04
N ASP A 56 8.94 -12.23 8.83
CA ASP A 56 8.70 -13.59 8.33
C ASP A 56 7.26 -13.74 7.84
N LEU A 57 6.30 -13.17 8.58
CA LEU A 57 4.89 -13.18 8.19
C LEU A 57 4.68 -12.42 6.87
N ILE A 58 5.32 -11.26 6.71
CA ILE A 58 5.27 -10.49 5.46
C ILE A 58 5.93 -11.25 4.32
N ALA A 59 7.10 -11.87 4.53
CA ALA A 59 7.78 -12.65 3.51
C ALA A 59 6.93 -13.84 3.02
N ASN A 60 6.29 -14.55 3.95
CA ASN A 60 5.35 -15.62 3.64
C ASN A 60 4.10 -15.11 2.91
N GLY A 61 3.55 -13.95 3.31
CA GLY A 61 2.40 -13.35 2.65
C GLY A 61 2.72 -12.88 1.23
N ARG A 62 3.95 -12.38 0.99
CA ARG A 62 4.46 -12.06 -0.35
C ARG A 62 4.55 -13.30 -1.22
N TRP A 63 5.10 -14.41 -0.69
CA TRP A 63 5.12 -15.68 -1.40
C TRP A 63 3.71 -16.15 -1.79
N VAL A 64 2.71 -16.00 -0.90
CA VAL A 64 1.31 -16.29 -1.23
C VAL A 64 0.84 -15.42 -2.41
N CYS A 65 1.15 -14.13 -2.42
CA CYS A 65 0.78 -13.24 -3.51
C CYS A 65 1.43 -13.60 -4.84
N ASP A 66 2.71 -13.94 -4.84
CA ASP A 66 3.40 -14.38 -6.05
C ASP A 66 2.74 -15.63 -6.64
N GLN A 67 2.45 -16.63 -5.79
CA GLN A 67 1.78 -17.85 -6.25
C GLN A 67 0.31 -17.62 -6.64
N PHE A 68 -0.39 -16.69 -5.99
CA PHE A 68 -1.80 -16.40 -6.30
C PHE A 68 -1.97 -15.56 -7.57
N LEU A 69 -1.03 -14.65 -7.85
CA LEU A 69 -1.10 -13.74 -8.99
C LEU A 69 -0.43 -14.33 -10.24
N ASP A 70 0.68 -15.04 -10.09
CA ASP A 70 1.50 -15.52 -11.21
C ASP A 70 1.31 -17.02 -11.50
N SER A 71 0.51 -17.75 -10.71
CA SER A 71 0.23 -19.17 -10.92
C SER A 71 -1.27 -19.50 -10.82
N ASP A 72 -1.68 -20.64 -11.36
CA ASP A 72 -3.07 -21.14 -11.29
C ASP A 72 -3.44 -21.74 -9.91
N TRP A 73 -2.74 -21.34 -8.85
CA TRP A 73 -2.92 -21.94 -7.53
C TRP A 73 -4.14 -21.35 -6.83
N ASN A 74 -5.03 -22.23 -6.35
CA ASN A 74 -6.17 -21.82 -5.55
C ASN A 74 -5.83 -21.72 -4.05
N TYR A 75 -6.76 -21.18 -3.27
CA TYR A 75 -6.58 -20.97 -1.82
C TYR A 75 -6.23 -22.26 -1.07
N ASP A 76 -6.84 -23.40 -1.43
CA ASP A 76 -6.60 -24.68 -0.77
C ASP A 76 -5.20 -25.21 -1.06
N GLN A 77 -4.70 -25.06 -2.30
CA GLN A 77 -3.34 -25.46 -2.68
C GLN A 77 -2.29 -24.61 -1.96
N LEU A 78 -2.51 -23.29 -1.88
CA LEU A 78 -1.66 -22.36 -1.14
C LEU A 78 -1.65 -22.68 0.35
N ALA A 79 -2.81 -22.92 0.95
CA ALA A 79 -2.94 -23.25 2.37
C ALA A 79 -2.28 -24.60 2.69
N ALA A 80 -2.47 -25.61 1.84
CA ALA A 80 -1.81 -26.90 1.98
C ALA A 80 -0.28 -26.77 1.95
N LYS A 81 0.26 -25.98 1.02
CA LYS A 81 1.70 -25.76 0.90
C LYS A 81 2.29 -24.91 2.03
N PHE A 82 1.55 -23.88 2.45
CA PHE A 82 1.92 -23.05 3.58
C PHE A 82 1.98 -23.86 4.88
N ARG A 83 0.99 -24.74 5.09
CA ARG A 83 0.93 -25.68 6.20
C ARG A 83 2.12 -26.63 6.25
N GLU A 84 2.48 -27.23 5.12
CA GLU A 84 3.65 -28.13 5.02
C GLU A 84 4.94 -27.44 5.51
N THR A 85 5.07 -26.16 5.22
CA THR A 85 6.30 -25.38 5.47
C THR A 85 6.34 -24.79 6.88
N ASN A 86 5.19 -24.38 7.43
CA ASN A 86 5.13 -23.58 8.67
C ASN A 86 4.50 -24.31 9.86
N GLN A 87 4.10 -25.59 9.71
CA GLN A 87 3.53 -26.41 10.79
C GLN A 87 2.31 -25.78 11.50
N VAL A 88 1.54 -24.96 10.79
CA VAL A 88 0.27 -24.37 11.29
C VAL A 88 -0.89 -25.33 11.05
N ASP A 89 -2.02 -25.16 11.74
CA ASP A 89 -3.19 -25.98 11.49
C ASP A 89 -3.94 -25.58 10.19
N VAL A 90 -4.93 -26.38 9.80
CA VAL A 90 -5.67 -26.15 8.55
C VAL A 90 -6.45 -24.83 8.58
N PRO A 91 -7.25 -24.53 9.62
CA PRO A 91 -7.94 -23.25 9.71
C PRO A 91 -7.01 -22.03 9.64
N GLN A 92 -5.89 -22.05 10.36
CA GLN A 92 -4.92 -20.96 10.35
C GLN A 92 -4.26 -20.80 8.98
N SER A 93 -3.93 -21.89 8.30
CA SER A 93 -3.33 -21.82 6.96
C SER A 93 -4.27 -21.19 5.92
N LEU A 94 -5.55 -21.55 5.93
CA LEU A 94 -6.56 -20.95 5.05
C LEU A 94 -6.77 -19.47 5.35
N ARG A 95 -6.78 -19.13 6.65
CA ARG A 95 -6.94 -17.74 7.09
C ARG A 95 -5.76 -16.87 6.67
N PHE A 96 -4.54 -17.38 6.86
CA PHE A 96 -3.32 -16.71 6.44
C PHE A 96 -3.32 -16.40 4.94
N VAL A 97 -3.70 -17.38 4.10
CA VAL A 97 -3.81 -17.17 2.66
C VAL A 97 -4.87 -16.12 2.35
N ALA A 98 -6.03 -16.18 2.98
CA ALA A 98 -7.11 -15.23 2.73
C ALA A 98 -6.74 -13.79 3.12
N ASP A 99 -6.08 -13.60 4.26
CA ASP A 99 -5.64 -12.28 4.69
C ASP A 99 -4.46 -11.76 3.84
N SER A 100 -3.58 -12.64 3.39
CA SER A 100 -2.52 -12.28 2.42
C SER A 100 -3.14 -11.78 1.10
N VAL A 101 -4.11 -12.51 0.55
CA VAL A 101 -4.79 -12.12 -0.69
C VAL A 101 -5.59 -10.83 -0.54
N LYS A 102 -6.25 -10.66 0.60
CA LYS A 102 -7.09 -9.49 0.86
C LYS A 102 -6.28 -8.22 1.13
N PHE A 103 -5.26 -8.31 1.97
CA PHE A 103 -4.54 -7.13 2.46
C PHE A 103 -3.22 -6.91 1.70
N LEU A 104 -2.43 -7.94 1.41
CA LEU A 104 -1.12 -7.76 0.77
C LEU A 104 -1.18 -7.72 -0.76
N CYS A 105 -1.86 -8.67 -1.41
CA CYS A 105 -1.77 -8.85 -2.86
C CYS A 105 -2.23 -7.66 -3.72
N PRO A 106 -3.17 -6.79 -3.30
CA PRO A 106 -3.49 -5.57 -4.04
C PRO A 106 -2.30 -4.61 -4.22
N GLN A 107 -1.25 -4.71 -3.39
CA GLN A 107 -0.02 -3.95 -3.57
C GLN A 107 0.92 -4.54 -4.64
N TYR A 108 0.84 -5.85 -4.88
CA TYR A 108 1.72 -6.59 -5.79
C TYR A 108 1.10 -6.86 -7.16
N ALA A 109 -0.23 -6.75 -7.28
CA ALA A 109 -0.91 -6.85 -8.55
C ALA A 109 -0.33 -5.81 -9.55
N PRO A 110 -0.05 -6.21 -10.81
CA PRO A 110 0.32 -5.26 -11.85
C PRO A 110 -0.73 -4.16 -11.90
N ARG A 111 -0.34 -2.91 -11.66
CA ARG A 111 -1.24 -1.76 -11.79
C ARG A 111 -1.50 -1.48 -13.27
N GLU A 112 -2.17 -2.39 -13.95
CA GLU A 112 -2.51 -2.20 -15.36
C GLU A 112 -3.70 -1.23 -15.52
N HIS A 113 -4.39 -0.86 -14.43
CA HIS A 113 -5.52 0.07 -14.45
C HIS A 113 -5.52 1.01 -13.23
N ALA A 114 -4.43 1.72 -12.98
CA ALA A 114 -4.62 3.06 -12.44
C ALA A 114 -5.34 3.85 -13.54
N PRO A 115 -6.56 4.38 -13.35
CA PRO A 115 -7.08 5.33 -14.31
C PRO A 115 -6.01 6.41 -14.43
N ALA A 116 -5.43 6.53 -15.63
CA ALA A 116 -4.59 7.66 -15.97
C ALA A 116 -5.33 8.88 -15.44
N GLY A 117 -4.64 9.66 -14.60
CA GLY A 117 -5.19 10.86 -13.99
C GLY A 117 -5.94 11.60 -15.08
N GLY A 118 -7.27 11.56 -15.00
CA GLY A 118 -8.13 12.32 -15.86
C GLY A 118 -7.93 13.75 -15.43
N GLU A 119 -6.93 14.40 -16.01
CA GLU A 119 -6.82 15.85 -16.04
C GLU A 119 -8.07 16.36 -16.75
N MET A 120 -9.18 16.48 -16.01
CA MET A 120 -10.24 17.42 -16.37
C MET A 120 -9.67 18.81 -16.13
N HIS A 121 -8.89 19.29 -17.10
CA HIS A 121 -8.55 20.69 -17.23
C HIS A 121 -9.86 21.49 -17.23
N PRO A 122 -10.05 22.44 -16.30
CA PRO A 122 -11.20 23.31 -16.31
C PRO A 122 -11.03 24.33 -17.44
N GLY A 123 -11.88 24.23 -18.46
CA GLY A 123 -12.29 25.34 -19.31
C GLY A 123 -11.23 25.93 -20.25
N SER A 124 -11.47 25.80 -21.56
CA SER A 124 -11.22 26.93 -22.46
C SER A 124 -12.32 26.96 -23.50
N VAL A 125 -13.21 27.92 -23.30
CA VAL A 125 -14.05 28.52 -24.32
C VAL A 125 -13.12 29.26 -25.29
N VAL A 126 -13.13 28.92 -26.58
CA VAL A 126 -13.15 29.84 -27.75
C VAL A 126 -13.75 29.07 -28.91
#